data_AF-X1Q5M8-F1
#
_entry.id   AF-X1Q5M8-F1
#
_cell.length_a   1.000
_cell.length_b   1.000
_cell.length_c   1.000
_cell.angle_alpha   90.00
_cell.angle_beta   90.00
_cell.angle_gamma   90.00
#
_symmetry.space_group_name_H-M   'P 1'
#
loop_
_entity.id
_entity.type
_entity.pdbx_description
1 polymer ?
#
loop_
_entity_poly.entity_id
_entity_poly.type
_entity_poly.pdbx_seq_one_letter_code
_entity_poly.pdbx_strand_id
1 'polypeptide(L)'
;AFTAQPGQFVMARCGEETLLRRPLSIHQLADGSKLAFLFNVVGKGTHWLAQCQVDDNIDLLGPLGNGYSIKASSHKLLLLAGGIGIAPLCFLAQQALNQGCSVRLLLGASTATQIYPRHLLPPETELITTTEDGTAGEKGMITDLLPDF
;
A
#
# COMPACT_ATOMS: atom_id res chain seq x y z
N ALA A 1 11.83 17.87 -8.02
CA ALA A 1 11.62 16.45 -7.65
C ALA A 1 10.32 16.37 -6.85
N PHE A 2 9.53 15.33 -7.05
CA PHE A 2 8.30 15.13 -6.29
C PHE A 2 8.67 14.51 -4.95
N THR A 3 8.31 15.18 -3.85
CA THR A 3 8.60 14.71 -2.49
C THR A 3 7.31 14.23 -1.86
N ALA A 4 7.26 12.98 -1.40
CA ALA A 4 6.14 12.44 -0.65
C ALA A 4 6.63 11.59 0.52
N GLN A 5 5.79 11.48 1.54
CA GLN A 5 6.00 10.64 2.73
C GLN A 5 5.03 9.46 2.72
N PRO A 6 5.39 8.31 3.33
CA PRO A 6 4.46 7.21 3.50
C PRO A 6 3.16 7.63 4.19
N GLY A 7 2.04 7.10 3.71
CA GLY A 7 0.69 7.46 4.17
C GLY A 7 0.05 8.62 3.42
N GLN A 8 0.81 9.36 2.59
CA GLN A 8 0.23 10.35 1.69
C GLN A 8 -0.39 9.71 0.45
N PHE A 9 -1.26 10.47 -0.22
CA PHE A 9 -1.98 10.03 -1.41
C PHE A 9 -2.01 11.13 -2.48
N VAL A 10 -2.45 10.78 -3.69
CA VAL A 10 -2.72 11.73 -4.78
C VAL A 10 -4.16 11.62 -5.24
N MET A 11 -4.66 12.66 -5.90
CA MET A 11 -5.96 12.67 -6.57
C MET A 11 -5.75 12.58 -8.08
N ALA A 12 -5.98 11.40 -8.66
CA ALA A 12 -5.81 11.14 -10.08
C ALA A 12 -7.08 11.48 -10.88
N ARG A 13 -6.95 12.30 -11.93
CA ARG A 13 -8.04 12.54 -12.89
C ARG A 13 -8.15 11.37 -13.87
N CYS A 14 -9.34 10.77 -13.99
CA CYS A 14 -9.52 9.51 -14.71
C CYS A 14 -10.44 9.69 -15.93
N GLY A 15 -9.89 10.04 -17.09
CA GLY A 15 -10.68 10.31 -18.30
C GLY A 15 -11.65 11.49 -18.15
N GLU A 16 -12.38 11.79 -19.22
CA GLU A 16 -13.30 12.93 -19.26
C GLU A 16 -14.67 12.63 -18.63
N GLU A 17 -15.10 11.37 -18.67
CA GLU A 17 -16.40 10.94 -18.12
C GLU A 17 -16.44 10.91 -16.59
N THR A 18 -15.30 10.95 -15.90
CA THR A 18 -15.27 10.96 -14.44
C THR A 18 -15.02 12.36 -13.89
N LEU A 19 -16.07 12.96 -13.34
CA LEU A 19 -16.02 14.31 -12.78
C LEU A 19 -15.10 14.41 -11.56
N LEU A 20 -15.11 13.38 -10.70
CA LEU A 20 -14.31 13.35 -9.48
C LEU A 20 -13.01 12.58 -9.70
N ARG A 21 -11.91 13.14 -9.18
CA ARG A 21 -10.61 12.46 -9.10
C ARG A 21 -10.66 11.26 -8.15
N ARG A 22 -9.78 10.29 -8.35
CA ARG A 22 -9.64 9.10 -7.49
C ARG A 22 -8.49 9.30 -6.50
N PRO A 23 -8.75 9.19 -5.18
CA PRO A 23 -7.68 9.17 -4.19
C PRO A 23 -6.91 7.85 -4.32
N LEU A 24 -5.60 7.93 -4.50
CA LEU A 24 -4.71 6.77 -4.59
C LEU A 24 -3.54 6.94 -3.61
N SER A 25 -3.41 6.01 -2.67
CA SER A 25 -2.25 5.96 -1.77
C SER A 25 -0.96 5.82 -2.59
N ILE A 26 0.05 6.60 -2.22
CA ILE A 26 1.38 6.46 -2.81
C ILE A 26 1.98 5.16 -2.28
N HIS A 27 2.11 4.18 -3.16
CA HIS A 27 2.54 2.84 -2.79
C HIS A 27 4.06 2.72 -2.70
N GLN A 28 4.77 3.37 -3.63
CA GLN A 28 6.23 3.49 -3.62
C GLN A 28 6.64 4.81 -4.29
N LEU A 29 7.80 5.32 -3.89
CA LEU A 29 8.49 6.44 -4.55
C LEU A 29 9.94 6.03 -4.79
N ALA A 30 10.30 5.81 -6.06
CA ALA A 30 11.65 5.51 -6.49
C ALA A 30 12.31 6.77 -7.09
N ASP A 31 13.58 6.99 -6.75
CA ASP A 31 14.44 8.04 -7.32
C ASP A 31 13.83 9.46 -7.30
N GLY A 32 12.91 9.74 -6.37
CA GLY A 32 12.21 11.03 -6.25
C GLY A 32 11.38 11.45 -7.47
N SER A 33 11.13 10.53 -8.40
CA SER A 33 10.54 10.83 -9.70
C SER A 33 9.58 9.77 -10.22
N LYS A 34 9.66 8.53 -9.75
CA LYS A 34 8.77 7.43 -10.16
C LYS A 34 7.83 7.06 -9.01
N LEU A 35 6.55 7.27 -9.24
CA LEU A 35 5.48 6.88 -8.32
C LEU A 35 4.89 5.54 -8.73
N ALA A 36 4.69 4.66 -7.76
CA ALA A 36 3.84 3.48 -7.93
C ALA A 36 2.54 3.67 -7.15
N PHE A 37 1.44 3.18 -7.72
CA PHE A 37 0.13 3.12 -7.07
C PHE A 37 -0.37 1.68 -7.10
N LEU A 38 -1.05 1.28 -6.03
CA LEU A 38 -1.73 -0.01 -5.93
C LEU A 38 -3.20 0.25 -5.65
N PHE A 39 -4.09 -0.31 -6.48
CA PHE A 39 -5.53 -0.10 -6.36
C PHE A 39 -6.32 -1.30 -6.90
N ASN A 40 -7.55 -1.47 -6.39
CA ASN A 40 -8.50 -2.42 -6.96
C ASN A 40 -9.27 -1.77 -8.12
N VAL A 41 -9.54 -2.55 -9.16
CA VAL A 41 -10.38 -2.11 -10.29
C VAL A 41 -11.84 -2.21 -9.88
N VAL A 42 -12.37 -1.11 -9.34
CA VAL A 42 -13.75 -0.97 -8.89
C VAL A 42 -14.34 0.34 -9.41
N GLY A 43 -15.31 0.21 -10.33
CA GLY A 43 -15.99 1.35 -10.94
C GLY A 43 -15.24 1.99 -12.12
N LYS A 44 -15.88 3.01 -12.73
CA LYS A 44 -15.43 3.58 -14.01
C LYS A 44 -14.01 4.18 -13.97
N GLY A 45 -13.67 4.92 -12.90
CA GLY A 45 -12.39 5.63 -12.82
C GLY A 45 -11.18 4.71 -12.72
N THR A 46 -11.24 3.69 -11.87
CA THR A 46 -10.15 2.71 -11.72
C THR A 46 -10.11 1.74 -12.91
N HIS A 47 -11.26 1.45 -13.55
CA HIS A 47 -11.27 0.73 -14.82
C HIS A 47 -10.53 1.51 -15.91
N TRP A 48 -10.79 2.82 -16.04
CA TRP A 48 -10.05 3.68 -16.96
C TRP A 48 -8.54 3.68 -16.65
N LEU A 49 -8.16 3.85 -15.38
CA LEU A 49 -6.75 3.80 -14.96
C LEU A 49 -6.07 2.47 -15.32
N ALA A 50 -6.79 1.36 -15.19
CA ALA A 50 -6.27 0.03 -15.50
C ALA A 50 -6.06 -0.22 -17.01
N GLN A 51 -6.61 0.64 -17.89
CA GLN A 51 -6.41 0.56 -19.33
C GLN A 51 -5.28 1.48 -19.84
N CYS A 52 -4.79 2.41 -19.01
CA CYS A 52 -3.70 3.30 -19.39
C CYS A 52 -2.44 2.50 -19.78
N GLN A 53 -1.73 2.99 -20.79
CA GLN A 53 -0.52 2.40 -21.33
C GLN A 53 0.70 3.27 -21.01
N VAL A 54 1.87 2.74 -21.35
CA VAL A 54 3.11 3.53 -21.34
C VAL A 54 2.92 4.78 -22.22
N ASP A 55 3.48 5.89 -21.78
CA ASP A 55 3.39 7.22 -22.40
C ASP A 55 2.03 7.94 -22.28
N ASP A 56 1.01 7.32 -21.69
CA ASP A 56 -0.22 8.03 -21.33
C ASP A 56 0.03 9.05 -20.22
N ASN A 57 -0.62 10.21 -20.34
CA ASN A 57 -0.52 11.28 -19.35
C ASN A 57 -1.70 11.25 -18.39
N ILE A 58 -1.41 11.22 -17.08
CA ILE A 58 -2.40 11.28 -16.02
C ILE A 58 -2.16 12.53 -15.18
N ASP A 59 -3.19 13.37 -15.05
CA ASP A 59 -3.16 14.55 -14.19
C ASP A 59 -3.33 14.12 -12.72
N LEU A 60 -2.28 14.37 -11.93
CA LEU A 60 -2.21 14.08 -10.50
C LEU A 60 -2.19 15.38 -9.68
N LEU A 61 -3.05 15.43 -8.66
CA LEU A 61 -3.00 16.46 -7.62
C LEU A 61 -2.46 15.85 -6.33
N GLY A 62 -1.29 16.30 -5.88
CA GLY A 62 -0.69 15.85 -4.62
C GLY A 62 0.80 16.21 -4.46
N PRO A 63 1.48 15.67 -3.42
CA PRO A 63 0.90 14.75 -2.43
C PRO A 63 -0.09 15.47 -1.50
N LEU A 64 -1.06 14.72 -0.98
CA LEU A 64 -2.06 15.17 -0.02
C LEU A 64 -2.05 14.28 1.22
N GLY A 65 -2.64 14.79 2.30
CA GLY A 65 -2.75 14.10 3.58
C GLY A 65 -1.49 14.21 4.46
N ASN A 66 -1.64 13.77 5.70
CA ASN A 66 -0.54 13.66 6.65
C ASN A 66 0.06 12.26 6.56
N GLY A 67 1.38 12.18 6.42
CA GLY A 67 2.07 10.90 6.42
C GLY A 67 2.16 10.27 7.81
N TYR A 68 2.67 9.04 7.85
CA TYR A 68 2.99 8.37 9.11
C TYR A 68 4.18 9.02 9.79
N SER A 69 4.21 8.95 11.12
CA SER A 69 5.36 9.38 11.94
C SER A 69 5.94 8.18 12.66
N ILE A 70 7.18 7.83 12.35
CA ILE A 70 7.96 6.84 13.12
C ILE A 70 8.70 7.61 14.20
N LYS A 71 8.47 7.25 15.47
CA LYS A 71 9.21 7.87 16.59
C LYS A 71 10.66 7.44 16.52
N ALA A 72 11.59 8.34 16.84
CA ALA A 72 13.03 8.03 16.80
C ALA A 72 13.45 6.89 17.74
N SER A 73 12.66 6.61 18.79
CA SER A 73 12.87 5.49 19.72
C SER A 73 12.23 4.17 19.27
N SER A 74 11.53 4.15 18.13
CA SER A 74 10.95 2.93 17.58
C SER A 74 12.02 2.12 16.86
N HIS A 75 12.17 0.84 17.23
CA HIS A 75 13.11 -0.09 16.59
C HIS A 75 12.44 -1.32 15.99
N LYS A 76 11.20 -1.60 16.40
CA LYS A 76 10.37 -2.71 15.90
C LYS A 76 9.02 -2.16 15.52
N LEU A 77 8.63 -2.32 14.27
CA LEU A 77 7.32 -1.90 13.76
C LEU A 77 6.47 -3.14 13.49
N LEU A 78 5.27 -3.14 14.07
CA LEU A 78 4.20 -4.05 13.69
C LEU A 78 3.24 -3.28 12.77
N LEU A 79 3.12 -3.73 11.53
CA LEU A 79 2.22 -3.17 10.53
C LEU A 79 1.04 -4.11 10.33
N LEU A 80 -0.16 -3.56 10.19
CA LEU A 80 -1.39 -4.33 9.95
C LEU A 80 -2.07 -3.85 8.67
N ALA A 81 -2.24 -4.76 7.71
CA ALA A 81 -2.94 -4.51 6.45
C ALA A 81 -4.10 -5.47 6.25
N GLY A 82 -5.27 -4.92 5.90
CA GLY A 82 -6.40 -5.69 5.35
C GLY A 82 -6.55 -5.42 3.87
N GLY A 83 -6.36 -6.44 3.02
CA GLY A 83 -6.49 -6.36 1.57
C GLY A 83 -5.70 -5.18 0.97
N ILE A 84 -6.40 -4.31 0.25
CA ILE A 84 -5.80 -3.14 -0.42
C ILE A 84 -5.23 -2.10 0.55
N GLY A 85 -5.54 -2.19 1.85
CA GLY A 85 -4.94 -1.37 2.90
C GLY A 85 -3.42 -1.52 3.02
N ILE A 86 -2.82 -2.53 2.38
CA ILE A 86 -1.36 -2.66 2.27
C ILE A 86 -0.73 -1.58 1.40
N ALA A 87 -1.48 -0.93 0.49
CA ALA A 87 -0.95 0.00 -0.49
C ALA A 87 0.00 1.06 0.11
N PRO A 88 -0.37 1.85 1.14
CA PRO A 88 0.54 2.82 1.75
C PRO A 88 1.60 2.19 2.68
N LEU A 89 1.39 0.95 3.14
CA LEU A 89 2.27 0.32 4.13
C LEU A 89 3.56 -0.23 3.52
N CYS A 90 3.58 -0.56 2.22
CA CYS A 90 4.83 -0.94 1.56
C CYS A 90 5.84 0.22 1.55
N PHE A 91 5.37 1.45 1.29
CA PHE A 91 6.23 2.63 1.39
C PHE A 91 6.73 2.84 2.82
N LEU A 92 5.84 2.66 3.82
CA LEU A 92 6.21 2.79 5.23
C LEU A 92 7.24 1.73 5.65
N ALA A 93 7.05 0.47 5.24
CA ALA A 93 7.96 -0.63 5.53
C ALA A 93 9.35 -0.34 4.97
N GLN A 94 9.45 0.09 3.70
CA GLN A 94 10.72 0.45 3.09
C GLN A 94 11.41 1.60 3.83
N GLN A 95 10.66 2.64 4.20
CA GLN A 95 11.22 3.78 4.94
C GLN A 95 11.72 3.35 6.33
N ALA A 96 10.95 2.52 7.04
CA ALA A 96 11.32 2.03 8.38
C ALA A 96 12.59 1.16 8.35
N LEU A 97 12.70 0.26 7.37
CA LEU A 97 13.89 -0.57 7.17
C LEU A 97 15.13 0.29 6.87
N ASN A 98 14.99 1.30 6.01
CA ASN A 98 16.07 2.25 5.72
C ASN A 98 16.51 3.06 6.95
N GLN A 99 15.63 3.23 7.94
CA GLN A 99 15.94 3.87 9.23
C GLN A 99 16.52 2.87 10.26
N GLY A 100 16.74 1.61 9.89
CA GLY A 100 17.29 0.58 10.77
C GLY A 100 16.26 -0.07 11.69
N CYS A 101 14.96 0.13 11.46
CA CYS A 101 13.93 -0.60 12.17
C CYS A 101 13.78 -2.01 11.61
N SER A 102 13.34 -2.95 12.46
CA SER A 102 12.78 -4.22 12.00
C SER A 102 11.28 -4.06 11.72
N VAL A 103 10.78 -4.71 10.66
CA VAL A 103 9.38 -4.62 10.24
C VAL A 103 8.75 -6.00 10.19
N ARG A 104 7.67 -6.16 10.96
CA ARG A 104 6.75 -7.28 10.88
C ARG A 104 5.42 -6.80 10.32
N LEU A 105 4.96 -7.42 9.25
CA LEU A 105 3.72 -7.09 8.57
C LEU A 105 2.74 -8.24 8.73
N LEU A 106 1.62 -7.96 9.39
CA LEU A 106 0.44 -8.82 9.38
C LEU A 106 -0.42 -8.42 8.17
N LEU A 107 -0.78 -9.38 7.34
CA LEU A 107 -1.60 -9.18 6.14
C LEU A 107 -2.82 -10.11 6.14
N GLY A 108 -4.00 -9.54 6.26
CA GLY A 108 -5.27 -10.27 6.14
C GLY A 108 -5.90 -10.05 4.77
N ALA A 109 -6.48 -11.11 4.20
CA ALA A 109 -7.28 -11.05 2.99
C ALA A 109 -8.49 -12.00 3.09
N SER A 110 -9.51 -11.87 2.24
CA SER A 110 -10.61 -12.83 2.27
C SER A 110 -10.19 -14.20 1.72
N THR A 111 -9.35 -14.21 0.68
CA THR A 111 -8.82 -15.43 0.04
C THR A 111 -7.34 -15.28 -0.34
N ALA A 112 -6.68 -16.39 -0.66
CA ALA A 112 -5.27 -16.41 -1.04
C ALA A 112 -4.95 -15.58 -2.30
N THR A 113 -5.91 -15.47 -3.22
CA THR A 113 -5.72 -14.72 -4.47
C THR A 113 -5.65 -13.21 -4.28
N GLN A 114 -6.10 -12.72 -3.13
CA GLN A 114 -6.10 -11.31 -2.77
C GLN A 114 -4.91 -10.93 -1.89
N ILE A 115 -4.03 -11.89 -1.57
CA ILE A 115 -2.81 -11.64 -0.83
C ILE A 115 -1.83 -10.88 -1.74
N TYR A 116 -1.32 -9.77 -1.21
CA TYR A 116 -0.26 -9.02 -1.87
C TYR A 116 1.02 -9.89 -2.00
N PRO A 117 1.62 -9.98 -3.20
CA PRO A 117 2.74 -10.91 -3.41
C PRO A 117 3.96 -10.57 -2.56
N ARG A 118 4.47 -11.56 -1.81
CA ARG A 118 5.65 -11.41 -0.93
C ARG A 118 6.90 -10.89 -1.64
N HIS A 119 7.10 -11.25 -2.90
CA HIS A 119 8.28 -10.83 -3.68
C HIS A 119 8.27 -9.33 -4.03
N LEU A 120 7.12 -8.65 -3.90
CA LEU A 120 7.00 -7.20 -4.09
C LEU A 120 7.12 -6.41 -2.78
N LEU A 121 7.35 -7.10 -1.65
CA LEU A 121 7.65 -6.47 -0.37
C LEU A 121 9.16 -6.29 -0.22
N PRO A 122 9.61 -5.31 0.59
CA PRO A 122 11.01 -5.22 0.97
C PRO A 122 11.52 -6.57 1.50
N PRO A 123 12.68 -7.08 1.04
CA PRO A 123 13.16 -8.43 1.36
C PRO A 123 13.25 -8.73 2.86
N GLU A 124 13.57 -7.73 3.68
CA GLU A 124 13.75 -7.83 5.13
C GLU A 124 12.44 -7.79 5.92
N THR A 125 11.30 -7.58 5.25
CA THR A 125 9.98 -7.59 5.92
C THR A 125 9.58 -9.01 6.30
N GLU A 126 9.32 -9.23 7.58
CA GLU A 126 8.70 -10.47 8.06
C GLU A 126 7.20 -10.41 7.79
N LEU A 127 6.68 -11.30 6.93
CA LEU A 127 5.28 -11.33 6.55
C LEU A 127 4.58 -12.48 7.27
N ILE A 128 3.47 -12.16 7.94
CA ILE A 128 2.53 -13.12 8.51
C ILE A 128 1.18 -12.89 7.81
N THR A 129 0.51 -13.96 7.42
CA THR A 129 -0.68 -13.87 6.59
C THR A 129 -1.85 -14.61 7.20
N THR A 130 -3.04 -14.01 7.11
CA THR A 130 -4.31 -14.67 7.39
C THR A 130 -5.23 -14.61 6.20
N THR A 131 -6.08 -15.62 6.07
CA THR A 131 -7.20 -15.60 5.14
C THR A 131 -8.49 -15.97 5.85
N GLU A 132 -9.58 -15.25 5.57
CA GLU A 132 -10.88 -15.53 6.21
C GLU A 132 -11.39 -16.95 5.86
N ASP A 133 -11.13 -17.40 4.63
CA ASP A 133 -11.51 -18.74 4.16
C ASP A 133 -10.49 -19.84 4.50
N GLY A 134 -9.29 -19.48 4.98
CA GLY A 134 -8.21 -20.41 5.30
C GLY A 134 -7.44 -20.94 4.09
N THR A 135 -7.56 -20.31 2.92
CA THR A 135 -6.85 -20.72 1.70
C THR A 135 -5.34 -20.44 1.73
N ALA A 136 -4.86 -19.57 2.62
CA ALA A 136 -3.43 -19.35 2.88
C ALA A 136 -3.18 -18.79 4.29
N GLY A 137 -2.04 -19.16 4.88
CA GLY A 137 -1.69 -18.74 6.23
C GLY A 137 -2.67 -19.26 7.28
N GLU A 138 -2.92 -18.48 8.32
CA GLU A 138 -3.89 -18.83 9.35
C GLU A 138 -5.32 -18.46 8.94
N LYS A 139 -6.29 -19.28 9.33
CA LYS A 139 -7.71 -19.00 9.05
C LYS A 139 -8.26 -18.00 10.06
N GLY A 140 -8.80 -16.90 9.57
CA GLY A 140 -9.45 -15.88 10.40
C GLY A 140 -9.15 -14.46 9.97
N MET A 141 -9.59 -13.50 10.77
CA MET A 141 -9.27 -12.09 10.56
C MET A 141 -7.88 -11.78 11.09
N ILE A 142 -7.20 -10.81 10.48
CA ILE A 142 -5.89 -10.34 10.94
C ILE A 142 -5.91 -9.87 12.41
N THR A 143 -7.03 -9.35 12.89
CA THR A 143 -7.23 -8.90 14.26
C THR A 143 -7.20 -10.05 15.27
N ASP A 144 -7.46 -11.27 14.84
CA ASP A 144 -7.45 -12.45 15.71
C ASP A 144 -6.02 -12.80 16.13
N LEU A 145 -5.00 -12.40 15.35
CA LEU A 145 -3.59 -12.59 15.67
C LEU A 145 -2.99 -11.51 16.59
N LEU A 146 -3.67 -10.37 16.75
CA LEU A 146 -3.13 -9.24 17.51
C LEU A 146 -2.69 -9.58 18.94
N PRO A 147 -3.40 -10.45 19.71
CA PRO A 147 -2.98 -10.80 21.06
C PRO A 147 -1.59 -11.46 21.18
N ASP A 148 -1.03 -11.95 20.08
CA ASP A 148 0.26 -12.66 20.07
C ASP A 148 1.48 -11.74 19.87
N PHE A 149 1.29 -10.41 19.80
CA PHE A 149 2.35 -9.42 19.56
C PHE A 149 2.36 -8.28 20.59
#